data_AF-A0A1N7H4H8-F1
#
_entry.id   AF-A0A1N7H4H8-F1
#
_cell.length_a   1.000
_cell.length_b   1.000
_cell.length_c   1.000
_cell.angle_alpha   90.00
_cell.angle_beta   90.00
_cell.angle_gamma   90.00
#
_symmetry.space_group_name_H-M   'P 1'
#
loop_
_entity.id
_entity.type
_entity.pdbx_description
1 polymer ?
#
loop_
_entity_poly.entity_id
_entity_poly.type
_entity_poly.pdbx_seq_one_letter_code
_entity_poly.pdbx_strand_id
1 'polypeptide(L)'
;MIEPETVWMSREEAAAIAPGLNRGKLHALRVDRVGPAARVLSDGEVLYDELAFRRWLESTVDHDWVHGPFGAHRPPATKARAYTYDDARLDELRARTYISKEQLLALVPGMLASNAAELRAGGVGPRFLRPTPRSVVYVAEEALWWAERIPGYSGRFERGAERDGTERQQLTPPVAVRRPLTVIELARIGHA
;
A
#
# COMPACT_ATOMS: atom_id res chain seq x y z
N MET A 1 -13.49 27.92 -9.33
CA MET A 1 -12.98 26.78 -8.53
C MET A 1 -14.20 26.03 -8.05
N ILE A 2 -14.32 24.75 -8.39
CA ILE A 2 -15.39 23.90 -7.86
C ILE A 2 -14.84 23.36 -6.55
N GLU A 3 -15.44 23.73 -5.43
CA GLU A 3 -15.13 23.13 -4.13
C GLU A 3 -15.34 21.62 -4.26
N PRO A 4 -14.35 20.78 -3.89
CA PRO A 4 -14.55 19.33 -3.94
C PRO A 4 -15.74 18.97 -3.05
N GLU A 5 -16.66 18.18 -3.59
CA GLU A 5 -17.81 17.70 -2.84
C GLU A 5 -17.32 16.91 -1.62
N THR A 6 -17.56 17.45 -0.43
CA THR A 6 -17.22 16.82 0.85
C THR A 6 -18.13 15.62 1.05
N VAL A 7 -17.60 14.42 0.80
CA VAL A 7 -18.30 13.16 1.11
C VAL A 7 -17.91 12.73 2.51
N TRP A 8 -18.90 12.64 3.40
CA TRP A 8 -18.71 12.14 4.75
C TRP A 8 -18.92 10.63 4.80
N MET A 9 -18.08 9.94 5.56
CA MET A 9 -18.19 8.51 5.80
C MET A 9 -18.09 8.17 7.28
N SER A 10 -18.80 7.12 7.66
CA SER A 10 -18.74 6.51 8.99
C SER A 10 -17.37 5.92 9.29
N ARG A 11 -17.16 5.55 10.55
CA ARG A 11 -15.93 4.87 10.98
C ARG A 11 -15.82 3.47 10.39
N GLU A 12 -16.95 2.80 10.21
CA GLU A 12 -17.06 1.47 9.63
C GLU A 12 -16.67 1.50 8.14
N GLU A 13 -17.15 2.48 7.39
CA GLU A 13 -16.75 2.71 5.99
C GLU A 13 -15.26 3.05 5.89
N ALA A 14 -14.74 3.92 6.77
CA ALA A 14 -13.31 4.22 6.84
C ALA A 14 -12.45 2.97 7.11
N ALA A 15 -12.91 2.08 8.01
CA ALA A 15 -12.25 0.82 8.30
C ALA A 15 -12.32 -0.18 7.12
N ALA A 16 -13.38 -0.13 6.33
CA ALA A 16 -13.50 -0.92 5.10
C ALA A 16 -12.54 -0.43 4.00
N ILE A 17 -12.30 0.88 3.91
CA ILE A 17 -11.32 1.46 2.97
C ILE A 17 -9.89 1.09 3.36
N ALA A 18 -9.55 1.04 4.65
CA ALA A 18 -8.18 0.78 5.10
C ALA A 18 -8.09 -0.50 5.94
N PRO A 19 -7.98 -1.68 5.31
CA PRO A 19 -7.87 -2.95 6.03
C PRO A 19 -6.75 -2.91 7.07
N GLY A 20 -7.08 -3.26 8.31
CA GLY A 20 -6.15 -3.21 9.44
C GLY A 20 -6.25 -1.94 10.31
N LEU A 21 -6.99 -0.91 9.90
CA LEU A 21 -7.41 0.22 10.73
C LEU A 21 -8.79 -0.03 11.36
N ASN A 22 -8.82 -0.86 12.40
CA ASN A 22 -10.06 -1.09 13.14
C ASN A 22 -10.53 0.17 13.91
N ARG A 23 -11.77 0.11 14.44
CA ARG A 23 -12.40 1.19 15.22
C ARG A 23 -11.53 1.74 16.35
N GLY A 24 -10.78 0.87 17.04
CA GLY A 24 -9.88 1.28 18.12
C GLY A 24 -8.67 2.07 17.62
N LYS A 25 -8.05 1.63 16.51
CA LYS A 25 -6.92 2.34 15.90
C LYS A 25 -7.35 3.69 15.32
N LEU A 26 -8.50 3.76 14.63
CA LEU A 26 -9.04 5.03 14.14
C LEU A 26 -9.36 5.99 15.29
N HIS A 27 -9.89 5.48 16.41
CA HIS A 27 -10.10 6.30 17.59
C HIS A 27 -8.78 6.84 18.17
N ALA A 28 -7.75 6.00 18.29
CA ALA A 28 -6.43 6.41 18.79
C ALA A 28 -5.80 7.49 17.89
N LEU A 29 -5.79 7.27 16.57
CA LEU A 29 -5.29 8.24 15.59
C LEU A 29 -5.95 9.63 15.71
N ARG A 30 -7.26 9.64 15.98
CA ARG A 30 -8.02 10.88 16.21
C ARG A 30 -7.64 11.55 17.53
N VAL A 31 -7.50 10.78 18.61
CA VAL A 31 -7.11 11.30 19.93
C VAL A 31 -5.70 11.90 19.87
N ASP A 32 -4.79 11.23 19.18
CA ASP A 32 -3.39 11.63 19.03
C ASP A 32 -3.18 12.73 17.97
N ARG A 33 -4.24 13.13 17.24
CA ARG A 33 -4.23 14.14 16.17
C ARG A 33 -3.22 13.87 15.05
N VAL A 34 -2.93 12.60 14.79
CA VAL A 34 -2.05 12.13 13.70
C VAL A 34 -2.85 11.48 12.56
N GLY A 35 -4.17 11.35 12.74
CA GLY A 35 -5.10 10.78 11.77
C GLY A 35 -5.73 11.80 10.81
N PRO A 36 -6.61 11.31 9.94
CA PRO A 36 -7.35 12.17 9.02
C PRO A 36 -8.36 13.05 9.74
N ALA A 37 -8.74 14.16 9.11
CA ALA A 37 -9.74 15.07 9.64
C ALA A 37 -11.06 14.33 9.91
N ALA A 38 -11.64 14.57 11.08
CA ALA A 38 -12.87 13.94 11.52
C ALA A 38 -13.80 14.93 12.21
N ARG A 39 -15.11 14.76 12.02
CA ARG A 39 -16.16 15.51 12.70
C ARG A 39 -16.83 14.61 13.72
N VAL A 40 -17.00 15.12 14.94
CA VAL A 40 -17.77 14.43 15.99
C VAL A 40 -19.16 15.05 16.03
N LEU A 41 -20.18 14.20 15.89
CA LEU A 41 -21.58 14.60 16.01
C LEU A 41 -22.02 14.67 17.48
N SER A 42 -23.19 15.25 17.74
CA SER A 42 -23.71 15.45 19.10
C SER A 42 -24.00 14.15 19.84
N ASP A 43 -24.27 13.07 19.11
CA ASP A 43 -24.48 11.72 19.64
C ASP A 43 -23.17 10.92 19.86
N GLY A 44 -22.02 11.54 19.56
CA GLY A 44 -20.71 10.91 19.66
C GLY A 44 -20.30 10.07 18.43
N GLU A 45 -21.12 10.04 17.37
CA GLU A 45 -20.72 9.47 16.09
C GLU A 45 -19.53 10.27 15.50
N VAL A 46 -18.63 9.57 14.82
CA VAL A 46 -17.45 10.17 14.19
C VAL A 46 -17.50 9.92 12.71
N LEU A 47 -17.57 11.01 11.95
CA LEU A 47 -17.53 11.02 10.50
C LEU A 47 -16.15 11.50 10.02
N TYR A 48 -15.67 10.91 8.94
CA TYR A 48 -14.44 11.30 8.25
C TYR A 48 -14.82 11.91 6.90
N ASP A 49 -14.08 12.93 6.48
CA ASP A 49 -14.10 13.36 5.08
C ASP A 49 -13.36 12.30 4.25
N GLU A 50 -14.02 11.70 3.26
CA GLU A 50 -13.46 10.60 2.47
C GLU A 50 -12.20 11.02 1.69
N LEU A 51 -12.21 12.22 1.10
CA LEU A 51 -11.07 12.74 0.34
C LEU A 51 -9.87 12.96 1.27
N ALA A 52 -10.08 13.66 2.39
CA ALA A 52 -9.05 13.89 3.40
C ALA A 52 -8.52 12.57 3.97
N PHE A 53 -9.40 11.59 4.20
CA PHE A 53 -9.01 10.27 4.69
C PHE A 53 -8.12 9.53 3.70
N ARG A 54 -8.51 9.44 2.43
CA ARG A 54 -7.73 8.74 1.41
C ARG A 54 -6.41 9.44 1.13
N ARG A 55 -6.38 10.79 1.09
CA ARG A 55 -5.13 11.56 0.97
C ARG A 55 -4.19 11.33 2.14
N TRP A 56 -4.70 11.39 3.37
CA TRP A 56 -3.93 11.05 4.56
C TRP A 56 -3.41 9.59 4.51
N LEU A 57 -4.24 8.65 4.05
CA LEU A 57 -3.84 7.27 3.93
C LEU A 57 -2.65 7.13 2.95
N GLU A 58 -2.72 7.76 1.78
CA GLU A 58 -1.63 7.78 0.80
C GLU A 58 -0.38 8.52 1.29
N SER A 59 -0.54 9.56 2.11
CA SER A 59 0.59 10.27 2.73
C SER A 59 1.30 9.43 3.79
N THR A 60 0.69 8.32 4.24
CA THR A 60 1.33 7.36 5.14
C THR A 60 2.22 6.35 4.41
N VAL A 61 2.48 6.56 3.12
CA VAL A 61 3.50 5.78 2.40
C VAL A 61 4.80 5.76 3.18
N ASP A 62 5.36 4.58 3.33
CA ASP A 62 6.51 4.40 4.18
C ASP A 62 7.76 5.09 3.61
N HIS A 63 8.43 5.88 4.43
CA HIS A 63 9.64 6.59 4.03
C HIS A 63 10.72 5.63 3.51
N ASP A 64 10.87 4.45 4.11
CA ASP A 64 11.84 3.45 3.66
C ASP A 64 11.44 2.84 2.31
N TRP A 65 10.15 2.83 1.96
CA TRP A 65 9.72 2.45 0.62
C TRP A 65 9.99 3.56 -0.41
N VAL A 66 9.70 4.82 -0.05
CA VAL A 66 9.92 5.98 -0.93
C VAL A 66 11.40 6.21 -1.20
N HIS A 67 12.23 6.14 -0.16
CA HIS A 67 13.63 6.54 -0.19
C HIS A 67 14.61 5.38 -0.15
N GLY A 68 14.30 4.32 0.61
CA GLY A 68 15.03 3.05 0.80
C GLY A 68 16.55 3.13 0.90
N PRO A 69 17.23 1.98 1.08
CA PRO A 69 18.69 1.94 0.96
C PRO A 69 19.11 2.18 -0.51
N PHE A 70 20.21 2.90 -0.72
CA PHE A 70 20.82 3.09 -2.05
C PHE A 70 20.97 1.72 -2.75
N GLY A 71 20.29 1.52 -3.88
CA GLY A 71 20.39 0.31 -4.70
C GLY A 71 19.20 -0.67 -4.63
N ALA A 72 18.16 -0.40 -3.84
CA ALA A 72 16.90 -1.14 -3.95
C ALA A 72 16.32 -0.94 -5.36
N HIS A 73 16.17 -2.03 -6.14
CA HIS A 73 15.68 -1.94 -7.51
C HIS A 73 14.22 -1.48 -7.51
N ARG A 74 14.02 -0.20 -7.74
CA ARG A 74 12.71 0.41 -7.93
C ARG A 74 12.51 0.58 -9.42
N PRO A 75 11.41 0.08 -9.98
CA PRO A 75 10.97 0.63 -11.23
C PRO A 75 10.74 2.13 -11.02
N PRO A 76 11.23 2.98 -11.94
CA PRO A 76 11.06 4.42 -11.80
C PRO A 76 9.57 4.73 -11.62
N ALA A 77 9.28 5.57 -10.63
CA ALA A 77 7.95 6.13 -10.47
C ALA A 77 7.50 6.71 -11.82
N THR A 78 6.43 6.17 -12.39
CA THR A 78 5.74 6.84 -13.49
C THR A 78 5.28 8.24 -13.02
N LYS A 79 4.95 9.17 -13.92
CA LYS A 79 4.40 10.49 -13.50
C LYS A 79 3.11 10.35 -12.66
N ALA A 80 2.31 9.30 -12.89
CA ALA A 80 1.16 8.92 -12.04
C ALA A 80 1.55 8.32 -10.67
N ARG A 81 2.84 8.03 -10.47
CA ARG A 81 3.47 7.52 -9.25
C ARG A 81 4.42 8.55 -8.63
N ALA A 82 4.29 9.84 -8.91
CA ALA A 82 5.09 10.85 -8.20
C ALA A 82 4.82 10.86 -6.67
N TYR A 83 3.90 10.02 -6.18
CA TYR A 83 3.64 9.70 -4.77
C TYR A 83 3.22 10.89 -3.90
N THR A 84 3.01 12.04 -4.51
CA THR A 84 2.29 13.17 -3.93
C THR A 84 0.83 13.00 -4.33
N TYR A 85 -0.01 12.57 -3.38
CA TYR A 85 -1.47 12.49 -3.56
C TYR A 85 -2.17 13.66 -2.85
N ASP A 86 -1.41 14.66 -2.42
CA ASP A 86 -1.96 15.82 -1.71
C ASP A 86 -2.96 16.60 -2.58
N ASP A 87 -2.82 16.55 -3.89
CA ASP A 87 -3.71 17.14 -4.90
C ASP A 87 -4.62 16.11 -5.60
N ALA A 88 -4.45 14.81 -5.35
CA ALA A 88 -5.21 13.76 -6.01
C ALA A 88 -6.71 13.90 -5.77
N ARG A 89 -7.50 13.65 -6.81
CA ARG A 89 -8.96 13.81 -6.74
C ARG A 89 -9.62 12.59 -6.12
N LEU A 90 -10.84 12.77 -5.59
CA LEU A 90 -11.57 11.69 -4.92
C LEU A 90 -11.86 10.51 -5.87
N ASP A 91 -12.19 10.78 -7.14
CA ASP A 91 -12.43 9.75 -8.16
C ASP A 91 -11.19 8.90 -8.44
N GLU A 92 -10.01 9.53 -8.51
CA GLU A 92 -8.73 8.83 -8.66
C GLU A 92 -8.42 7.95 -7.44
N LEU A 93 -8.66 8.45 -6.23
CA LEU A 93 -8.42 7.72 -4.99
C LEU A 93 -9.45 6.60 -4.74
N ARG A 94 -10.68 6.74 -5.24
CA ARG A 94 -11.70 5.68 -5.21
C ARG A 94 -11.39 4.52 -6.16
N ALA A 95 -10.63 4.77 -7.22
CA ALA A 95 -10.15 3.72 -8.11
C ALA A 95 -9.05 2.84 -7.50
N ARG A 96 -8.52 3.21 -6.32
CA ARG A 96 -7.49 2.43 -5.61
C ARG A 96 -8.13 1.39 -4.70
N THR A 97 -7.62 0.16 -4.80
CA THR A 97 -8.04 -0.95 -3.93
C THR A 97 -6.99 -1.18 -2.85
N TYR A 98 -7.33 -0.82 -1.61
CA TYR A 98 -6.47 -1.05 -0.46
C TYR A 98 -6.69 -2.46 0.10
N ILE A 99 -5.60 -3.17 0.37
CA ILE A 99 -5.65 -4.57 0.80
C ILE A 99 -4.78 -4.83 2.03
N SER A 100 -5.19 -5.81 2.83
CA SER A 100 -4.42 -6.30 3.97
C SER A 100 -3.22 -7.14 3.52
N LYS A 101 -2.36 -7.51 4.47
CA LYS A 101 -1.28 -8.47 4.22
C LYS A 101 -1.83 -9.82 3.75
N GLU A 102 -2.89 -10.32 4.38
CA GLU A 102 -3.51 -11.60 4.05
C GLU A 102 -4.06 -11.59 2.62
N GLN A 103 -4.73 -10.50 2.24
CA GLN A 103 -5.21 -10.29 0.88
C GLN A 103 -4.06 -10.17 -0.13
N LEU A 104 -2.95 -9.51 0.21
CA LEU A 104 -1.74 -9.49 -0.62
C LEU A 104 -1.21 -10.90 -0.89
N LEU A 105 -1.12 -11.76 0.14
CA LEU A 105 -0.62 -13.13 -0.01
C LEU A 105 -1.56 -13.99 -0.87
N ALA A 106 -2.87 -13.75 -0.79
CA ALA A 106 -3.85 -14.38 -1.69
C ALA A 106 -3.73 -13.86 -3.13
N LEU A 107 -3.43 -12.57 -3.29
CA LEU A 107 -3.35 -11.90 -4.59
C LEU A 107 -2.07 -12.20 -5.37
N VAL A 108 -0.96 -12.51 -4.68
CA VAL A 108 0.35 -12.76 -5.30
C VAL A 108 0.77 -14.22 -5.05
N PRO A 109 0.46 -15.15 -5.99
CA PRO A 109 0.69 -16.57 -5.80
C PRO A 109 2.15 -16.89 -5.47
N GLY A 110 2.39 -17.72 -4.45
CA GLY A 110 3.75 -18.10 -4.04
C GLY A 110 4.47 -17.07 -3.17
N MET A 111 3.85 -15.93 -2.84
CA MET A 111 4.39 -15.00 -1.85
C MET A 111 4.19 -15.56 -0.44
N LEU A 112 5.27 -15.71 0.32
CA LEU A 112 5.20 -16.10 1.72
C LEU A 112 5.04 -14.90 2.65
N ALA A 113 4.41 -15.12 3.80
CA ALA A 113 4.24 -14.09 4.84
C ALA A 113 5.58 -13.54 5.38
N SER A 114 6.65 -14.34 5.36
CA SER A 114 8.02 -13.95 5.68
C SER A 114 8.61 -13.05 4.60
N ASN A 115 8.46 -13.45 3.33
CA ASN A 115 8.99 -12.71 2.18
C ASN A 115 8.38 -11.31 2.12
N ALA A 116 7.07 -11.17 2.35
CA ALA A 116 6.41 -9.87 2.40
C ALA A 116 6.93 -8.97 3.54
N ALA A 117 7.39 -9.54 4.66
CA ALA A 117 7.99 -8.78 5.75
C ALA A 117 9.43 -8.37 5.46
N GLU A 118 10.22 -9.25 4.87
CA GLU A 118 11.61 -8.99 4.47
C GLU A 118 11.68 -7.94 3.37
N LEU A 119 10.82 -8.06 2.35
CA LEU A 119 10.65 -7.05 1.29
C LEU A 119 10.39 -5.66 1.89
N ARG A 120 9.39 -5.57 2.78
CA ARG A 120 9.05 -4.32 3.47
C ARG A 120 10.23 -3.74 4.24
N ALA A 121 10.95 -4.58 5.00
CA ALA A 121 12.10 -4.16 5.79
C ALA A 121 13.26 -3.67 4.90
N GLY A 122 13.40 -4.23 3.70
CA GLY A 122 14.38 -3.81 2.70
C GLY A 122 13.96 -2.57 1.89
N GLY A 123 12.72 -2.08 2.05
CA GLY A 123 12.16 -1.06 1.14
C GLY A 123 12.05 -1.55 -0.31
N VAL A 124 12.00 -2.87 -0.51
CA VAL A 124 11.85 -3.53 -1.81
C VAL A 124 10.45 -4.13 -1.86
N GLY A 125 9.78 -4.13 -3.00
CA GLY A 125 8.49 -4.79 -3.11
C GLY A 125 7.32 -3.87 -3.48
N PRO A 126 6.09 -4.38 -3.33
CA PRO A 126 4.89 -3.61 -3.65
C PRO A 126 4.76 -2.39 -2.73
N ARG A 127 4.10 -1.33 -3.23
CA ARG A 127 3.80 -0.14 -2.43
C ARG A 127 3.03 -0.54 -1.19
N PHE A 128 3.48 -0.02 -0.05
CA PHE A 128 2.80 -0.18 1.22
C PHE A 128 2.72 1.14 1.97
N LEU A 129 1.63 1.29 2.68
CA LEU A 129 1.28 2.42 3.52
C LEU A 129 1.39 1.96 4.98
N ARG A 130 1.83 2.85 5.87
CA ARG A 130 2.02 2.60 7.29
C ARG A 130 1.21 3.61 8.12
N PRO A 131 -0.13 3.46 8.19
CA PRO A 131 -0.98 4.42 8.87
C PRO A 131 -0.73 4.46 10.39
N THR A 132 -0.23 3.34 10.95
CA THR A 132 0.30 3.27 12.31
C THR A 132 1.56 2.40 12.33
N PRO A 133 2.42 2.48 13.36
CA PRO A 133 3.62 1.64 13.46
C PRO A 133 3.35 0.12 13.40
N ARG A 134 2.10 -0.31 13.65
CA ARG A 134 1.69 -1.72 13.70
C ARG A 134 0.67 -2.08 12.60
N SER A 135 0.41 -1.21 11.64
CA SER A 135 -0.54 -1.47 10.56
C SER A 135 0.12 -1.23 9.22
N VAL A 136 -0.09 -2.15 8.29
CA VAL A 136 0.44 -2.08 6.93
C VAL A 136 -0.72 -2.32 5.99
N VAL A 137 -0.88 -1.41 5.03
CA VAL A 137 -1.90 -1.47 3.98
C VAL A 137 -1.16 -1.49 2.64
N TYR A 138 -1.59 -2.34 1.71
CA TYR A 138 -1.03 -2.37 0.35
C TYR A 138 -2.05 -1.81 -0.63
N VAL A 139 -1.58 -1.47 -1.83
CA VAL A 139 -2.42 -1.06 -2.96
C VAL A 139 -2.40 -2.20 -3.98
N ALA A 140 -3.55 -2.81 -4.25
CA ALA A 140 -3.65 -4.03 -5.05
C ALA A 140 -3.06 -3.88 -6.45
N GLU A 141 -3.34 -2.75 -7.10
CA GLU A 141 -2.86 -2.44 -8.45
C GLU A 141 -1.33 -2.35 -8.48
N GLU A 142 -0.73 -1.78 -7.44
CA GLU A 142 0.74 -1.69 -7.30
C GLU A 142 1.35 -3.05 -6.96
N ALA A 143 0.65 -3.88 -6.20
CA ALA A 143 1.09 -5.21 -5.84
C ALA A 143 1.14 -6.15 -7.05
N LEU A 144 0.07 -6.18 -7.84
CA LEU A 144 0.00 -6.95 -9.08
C LEU A 144 1.02 -6.46 -10.10
N TRP A 145 1.07 -5.14 -10.30
CA TRP A 145 2.04 -4.55 -11.21
C TRP A 145 3.48 -4.93 -10.84
N TRP A 146 3.79 -4.99 -9.55
CA TRP A 146 5.10 -5.40 -9.05
C TRP A 146 5.35 -6.90 -9.30
N ALA A 147 4.37 -7.75 -8.98
CA ALA A 147 4.47 -9.20 -9.16
C ALA A 147 4.68 -9.61 -10.64
N GLU A 148 4.02 -8.92 -11.58
CA GLU A 148 4.18 -9.15 -13.02
C GLU A 148 5.60 -8.86 -13.54
N ARG A 149 6.35 -7.96 -12.88
CA ARG A 149 7.60 -7.40 -13.40
C ARG A 149 8.85 -7.92 -12.70
N ILE A 150 8.69 -8.58 -11.58
CA ILE A 150 9.79 -9.14 -10.79
C ILE A 150 9.60 -10.67 -10.74
N PRO A 151 10.08 -11.41 -11.75
CA PRO A 151 9.99 -12.86 -11.73
C PRO A 151 10.80 -13.44 -10.56
N GLY A 152 10.27 -14.44 -9.86
CA GLY A 152 11.08 -15.28 -8.95
C GLY A 152 11.13 -14.88 -7.47
N TYR A 153 10.17 -14.13 -6.94
CA TYR A 153 10.07 -13.85 -5.49
C TYR A 153 9.79 -15.10 -4.62
N SER A 154 9.58 -16.26 -5.23
CA SER A 154 9.50 -17.58 -4.60
C SER A 154 10.86 -18.18 -4.26
N GLY A 155 11.96 -17.56 -4.71
CA GLY A 155 13.29 -17.88 -4.22
C GLY A 155 13.31 -17.63 -2.72
N ARG A 156 13.53 -18.69 -1.93
CA ARG A 156 13.97 -18.59 -0.54
C ARG A 156 14.99 -17.45 -0.51
N PHE A 157 14.71 -16.36 0.20
CA PHE A 157 15.77 -15.46 0.64
C PHE A 157 16.64 -16.34 1.52
N GLU A 158 17.59 -17.05 0.91
CA GLU A 158 18.55 -17.86 1.63
C GLU A 158 19.27 -16.88 2.51
N ARG A 159 18.84 -16.85 3.78
CA ARG A 159 19.57 -16.23 4.86
C ARG A 159 20.91 -16.93 4.86
N GLY A 160 21.87 -16.35 4.16
CA GLY A 160 23.26 -16.76 4.17
C GLY A 160 23.72 -16.72 5.62
N ALA A 161 23.72 -17.89 6.23
CA ALA A 161 24.67 -18.22 7.25
C ALA A 161 26.04 -18.28 6.56
N GLU A 162 26.65 -17.13 6.28
CA GLU A 162 28.10 -17.04 6.20
C GLU A 162 28.52 -15.58 6.40
N ARG A 163 29.06 -15.30 7.59
CA ARG A 163 29.99 -14.19 7.77
C ARG A 163 31.26 -14.58 7.01
N ASP A 164 31.30 -14.33 5.72
CA ASP A 164 32.57 -14.08 5.07
C ASP A 164 32.42 -12.96 4.04
N GLY A 165 33.27 -11.96 4.18
CA GLY A 165 33.09 -10.68 3.54
C GLY A 165 33.45 -10.74 2.06
N THR A 166 32.47 -10.87 1.17
CA THR A 166 32.46 -10.19 -0.13
C THR A 166 31.12 -10.35 -0.84
N GLU A 167 30.66 -9.24 -1.43
CA GLU A 167 29.59 -9.14 -2.42
C GLU A 167 28.13 -9.36 -1.96
N ARG A 168 27.45 -8.24 -1.64
CA ARG A 168 25.99 -8.18 -1.65
C ARG A 168 25.52 -8.50 -3.06
N GLN A 169 24.93 -9.69 -3.28
CA GLN A 169 24.29 -10.02 -4.55
C GLN A 169 23.29 -8.93 -4.91
N GLN A 170 23.65 -8.10 -5.89
CA GLN A 170 22.73 -7.17 -6.53
C GLN A 170 21.76 -8.01 -7.36
N LEU A 171 20.49 -7.99 -6.95
CA LEU A 171 19.38 -8.54 -7.72
C LEU A 171 19.30 -7.80 -9.05
N THR A 172 19.87 -8.38 -10.10
CA THR A 172 19.73 -7.89 -11.48
C THR A 172 18.60 -8.69 -12.13
N PRO A 173 17.44 -8.07 -12.47
CA PRO A 173 16.36 -8.80 -13.11
C PRO A 173 16.62 -8.99 -14.62
N PRO A 174 16.09 -10.07 -15.23
CA PRO A 174 16.12 -10.26 -16.67
C PRO A 174 15.23 -9.23 -17.39
N VAL A 175 15.67 -8.81 -18.57
CA VAL A 175 15.01 -7.81 -19.43
C VAL A 175 13.54 -8.16 -19.69
N ALA A 176 12.65 -7.19 -19.44
CA ALA A 176 11.20 -7.33 -19.51
C ALA A 176 10.68 -7.61 -20.94
N VAL A 177 9.75 -8.57 -21.07
CA VAL A 177 8.94 -8.74 -22.28
C VAL A 177 7.47 -9.02 -21.95
N ARG A 178 6.62 -8.05 -22.32
CA ARG A 178 5.18 -8.10 -22.72
C ARG A 178 4.04 -7.80 -21.71
N ARG A 179 2.90 -7.47 -22.36
CA ARG A 179 1.78 -6.53 -22.10
C ARG A 179 1.08 -6.55 -20.72
N PRO A 180 0.50 -5.40 -20.30
CA PRO A 180 -0.36 -5.32 -19.11
C PRO A 180 -1.71 -6.01 -19.33
N LEU A 181 -2.23 -6.64 -18.27
CA LEU A 181 -3.59 -7.21 -18.20
C LEU A 181 -4.65 -6.11 -18.09
N THR A 182 -5.88 -6.44 -18.49
CA THR A 182 -7.00 -5.49 -18.58
C THR A 182 -7.87 -5.48 -17.33
N VAL A 183 -8.57 -4.38 -17.07
CA VAL A 183 -9.49 -4.16 -15.91
C VAL A 183 -10.53 -5.29 -15.75
N ILE A 184 -10.91 -5.95 -16.85
CA ILE A 184 -11.89 -7.06 -16.85
C ILE A 184 -11.32 -8.32 -16.17
N GLU A 185 -10.00 -8.53 -16.23
CA GLU A 185 -9.35 -9.71 -15.66
C GLU A 185 -9.22 -9.61 -14.14
N LEU A 186 -9.15 -8.38 -13.60
CA LEU A 186 -9.11 -8.12 -12.15
C LEU A 186 -10.46 -8.39 -11.47
N ALA A 187 -11.58 -8.10 -12.15
CA ALA A 187 -12.92 -8.27 -11.59
C ALA A 187 -13.34 -9.73 -11.38
N ARG A 188 -12.71 -10.70 -12.05
CA ARG A 188 -13.03 -12.14 -11.92
C ARG A 188 -12.41 -12.80 -10.69
N ILE A 189 -11.41 -12.19 -10.07
CA ILE A 189 -10.71 -12.75 -8.91
C ILE A 189 -11.52 -12.55 -7.61
N GLY A 190 -12.52 -11.66 -7.61
CA GLY A 190 -13.34 -11.34 -6.43
C GLY A 190 -14.59 -12.22 -6.21
N HIS A 191 -14.85 -13.24 -7.03
CA HIS A 191 -16.10 -14.02 -7.00
C HIS A 191 -15.93 -15.55 -7.06
N ALA A 192 -14.81 -16.09 -6.60
CA ALA A 192 -14.61 -17.54 -6.46
C ALA A 192 -14.39 -17.94 -4.99
#